data_AF-A0A9X1NLS3-F1
#
_entry.id   AF-A0A9X1NLS3-F1
#
_cell.length_a   1.000
_cell.length_b   1.000
_cell.length_c   1.000
_cell.angle_alpha   90.00
_cell.angle_beta   90.00
_cell.angle_gamma   90.00
#
_symmetry.space_group_name_H-M   'P 1'
#
loop_
_entity.id
_entity.type
_entity.pdbx_description
1 polymer ?
#
loop_
_entity_poly.entity_id
_entity_poly.type
_entity_poly.pdbx_seq_one_letter_code
_entity_poly.pdbx_strand_id
1 'polypeptide(L)'
;MTDDAPRERAWYAVRCVFQSGWPPASEASCDARAYEERITLWRALSADDAIERAQAEAREYAATITEHPDTYLGLAQSYRLFDEPADGAEIFSLVRLSDLAAEQYLDRHFDTGQECQKAVAEDDGGGFGADLA
;
A
#
# COMPACT_ATOMS: atom_id res chain seq x y z
N MET A 1 11.92 -25.65 33.12
CA MET A 1 12.43 -25.51 31.73
C MET A 1 11.59 -24.39 31.12
N THR A 2 11.98 -23.16 31.43
CA THR A 2 11.26 -21.95 31.00
C THR A 2 12.19 -21.29 30.00
N ASP A 3 11.84 -21.42 28.73
CA ASP A 3 12.46 -20.64 27.66
C ASP A 3 11.88 -19.22 27.74
N ASP A 4 12.38 -18.45 28.71
CA ASP A 4 12.05 -17.03 28.94
C ASP A 4 13.11 -16.15 28.26
N ALA A 5 13.49 -16.51 27.04
CA ALA A 5 14.18 -15.57 26.18
C ALA A 5 13.18 -14.47 25.81
N PRO A 6 13.50 -13.17 26.00
CA PRO A 6 12.60 -12.10 25.60
C PRO A 6 12.31 -12.26 24.11
N ARG A 7 11.02 -12.35 23.75
CA ARG A 7 10.61 -12.33 22.35
C ARG A 7 11.03 -10.99 21.77
N GLU A 8 12.09 -11.02 20.98
CA GLU A 8 12.62 -9.83 20.34
C GLU A 8 11.55 -9.25 19.41
N ARG A 9 11.33 -7.94 19.53
CA ARG A 9 10.39 -7.24 18.64
C ARG A 9 11.02 -7.14 17.26
N ALA A 10 10.26 -7.49 16.25
CA ALA A 10 10.66 -7.31 14.86
C ALA A 10 9.85 -6.18 14.21
N TRP A 11 10.28 -5.75 13.04
CA TRP A 11 9.53 -4.82 12.20
C TRP A 11 8.57 -5.57 11.28
N TYR A 12 7.34 -5.10 11.25
CA TYR A 12 6.28 -5.62 10.39
C TYR A 12 5.66 -4.45 9.63
N ALA A 13 5.58 -4.55 8.32
CA ALA A 13 4.69 -3.72 7.55
C ALA A 13 3.32 -4.38 7.46
N VAL A 14 2.25 -3.60 7.50
CA VAL A 14 0.89 -4.11 7.30
C VAL A 14 0.22 -3.30 6.22
N ARG A 15 -0.21 -3.98 5.15
CA ARG A 15 -1.03 -3.40 4.09
C ARG A 15 -2.51 -3.49 4.45
N CYS A 16 -3.19 -2.35 4.46
CA CYS A 16 -4.64 -2.22 4.64
C CYS A 16 -5.28 -1.57 3.42
N VAL A 17 -6.55 -1.89 3.17
CA VAL A 17 -7.32 -1.31 2.04
C VAL A 17 -8.55 -0.58 2.55
N PHE A 18 -8.79 0.59 1.98
CA PHE A 18 -9.86 1.49 2.33
C PHE A 18 -10.69 1.80 1.09
N GLN A 19 -12.00 1.97 1.25
CA GLN A 19 -12.82 2.65 0.26
C GLN A 19 -12.96 4.10 0.69
N SER A 20 -12.69 5.04 -0.21
CA SER A 20 -12.79 6.45 0.14
C SER A 20 -14.23 6.91 0.28
N GLY A 21 -14.47 7.76 1.28
CA GLY A 21 -15.74 8.46 1.47
C GLY A 21 -15.93 9.65 0.53
N TRP A 22 -14.85 10.15 -0.09
CA TRP A 22 -14.85 11.33 -0.95
C TRP A 22 -14.47 10.97 -2.42
N PRO A 23 -15.13 11.58 -3.43
CA PRO A 23 -16.29 12.46 -3.31
C PRO A 23 -17.55 11.71 -2.85
N PRO A 24 -18.47 12.36 -2.14
CA PRO A 24 -19.73 11.75 -1.72
C PRO A 24 -20.50 11.23 -2.93
N ALA A 25 -21.28 10.16 -2.72
CA ALA A 25 -22.06 9.53 -3.77
C ALA A 25 -23.01 10.50 -4.52
N SER A 26 -23.46 11.57 -3.86
CA SER A 26 -24.31 12.61 -4.45
C SER A 26 -23.58 13.56 -5.39
N GLU A 27 -22.26 13.68 -5.25
CA GLU A 27 -21.41 14.58 -6.04
C GLU A 27 -20.49 13.84 -7.01
N ALA A 28 -20.35 12.52 -6.85
CA ALA A 28 -19.61 11.69 -7.78
C ALA A 28 -20.30 11.73 -9.15
N SER A 29 -19.60 12.26 -10.15
CA SER A 29 -20.05 12.30 -11.55
C SER A 29 -20.08 10.93 -12.23
N CYS A 30 -19.61 9.89 -11.53
CA CYS A 30 -19.62 8.50 -11.94
C CYS A 30 -19.86 7.59 -10.72
N ASP A 31 -20.38 6.39 -10.94
CA ASP A 31 -20.56 5.38 -9.87
C ASP A 31 -19.24 4.78 -9.35
N ALA A 32 -18.09 5.31 -9.80
CA ALA A 32 -16.78 4.79 -9.41
C ALA A 32 -16.48 5.15 -7.94
N ARG A 33 -15.98 4.16 -7.20
CA ARG A 33 -15.47 4.33 -5.85
C ARG A 33 -13.95 4.33 -5.89
N ALA A 34 -13.33 5.29 -5.19
CA ALA A 34 -11.89 5.28 -5.00
C ALA A 34 -11.51 4.30 -3.89
N TYR A 35 -10.40 3.60 -4.08
CA TYR A 35 -9.83 2.69 -3.10
C TYR A 35 -8.38 3.11 -2.81
N GLU A 36 -8.01 3.10 -1.53
CA GLU A 36 -6.66 3.44 -1.07
C GLU A 36 -6.00 2.20 -0.48
N GLU A 37 -4.77 1.89 -0.89
CA GLU A 37 -3.91 0.92 -0.23
C GLU A 37 -2.90 1.67 0.64
N ARG A 38 -2.91 1.42 1.96
CA ARG A 38 -1.94 2.01 2.91
C ARG A 38 -1.06 0.92 3.49
N ILE A 39 0.23 1.21 3.60
CA ILE A 39 1.21 0.35 4.29
C ILE A 39 1.74 1.10 5.50
N THR A 40 1.62 0.51 6.68
CA THR A 40 2.09 1.07 7.95
C THR A 40 3.15 0.17 8.59
N LEU A 41 4.17 0.75 9.22
CA LEU A 41 5.26 0.02 9.88
C LEU A 41 5.04 -0.08 11.39
N TRP A 42 5.23 -1.28 11.93
CA TRP A 42 4.97 -1.62 13.32
C TRP A 42 6.13 -2.40 13.92
N ARG A 43 6.66 -1.92 15.03
CA ARG A 43 7.58 -2.70 15.87
C ARG A 43 6.76 -3.55 16.85
N ALA A 44 6.64 -4.85 16.58
CA ALA A 44 5.67 -5.76 17.21
C ALA A 44 6.32 -7.09 17.64
N LEU A 45 5.65 -7.83 18.52
CA LEU A 45 6.12 -9.14 18.99
C LEU A 45 5.79 -10.28 18.03
N SER A 46 4.78 -10.09 17.16
CA SER A 46 4.35 -11.05 16.16
C SER A 46 3.65 -10.35 15.00
N ALA A 47 3.42 -11.09 13.92
CA ALA A 47 2.59 -10.66 12.81
C ALA A 47 1.15 -10.33 13.25
N ASP A 48 0.58 -11.13 14.15
CA ASP A 48 -0.79 -10.91 14.67
C ASP A 48 -0.87 -9.62 15.49
N ASP A 49 0.11 -9.36 16.38
CA ASP A 49 0.20 -8.10 17.14
C ASP A 49 0.32 -6.89 16.20
N ALA A 50 1.12 -7.01 15.14
CA ALA A 50 1.19 -5.96 14.11
C ALA A 50 -0.15 -5.76 13.38
N ILE A 51 -0.85 -6.84 13.01
CA ILE A 51 -2.15 -6.79 12.35
C ILE A 51 -3.19 -6.12 13.25
N GLU A 52 -3.31 -6.53 14.51
CA GLU A 52 -4.27 -5.96 15.46
C GLU A 52 -4.08 -4.46 15.61
N ARG A 53 -2.83 -4.02 15.73
CA ARG A 53 -2.46 -2.60 15.84
C ARG A 53 -2.74 -1.84 14.55
N ALA A 54 -2.40 -2.41 13.39
CA ALA A 54 -2.69 -1.82 12.09
C ALA A 54 -4.20 -1.69 11.84
N GLN A 55 -5.00 -2.67 12.27
CA GLN A 55 -6.46 -2.61 12.16
C GLN A 55 -7.08 -1.57 13.09
N ALA A 56 -6.53 -1.38 14.29
CA ALA A 56 -6.95 -0.32 15.19
C ALA A 56 -6.67 1.05 14.58
N GLU A 57 -5.45 1.29 14.11
CA GLU A 57 -5.08 2.53 13.39
C GLU A 57 -5.92 2.73 12.14
N ALA A 58 -6.18 1.69 11.35
CA ALA A 58 -7.01 1.77 10.15
C ALA A 58 -8.43 2.25 10.47
N ARG A 59 -9.04 1.77 11.56
CA ARG A 59 -10.37 2.22 11.99
C ARG A 59 -10.36 3.68 12.46
N GLU A 60 -9.31 4.10 13.15
CA GLU A 60 -9.12 5.50 13.57
C GLU A 60 -8.92 6.42 12.36
N TYR A 61 -8.07 6.02 11.41
CA TYR A 61 -7.86 6.74 10.15
C TYR A 61 -9.15 6.87 9.35
N ALA A 62 -9.88 5.77 9.16
CA ALA A 62 -11.14 5.75 8.45
C ALA A 62 -12.18 6.72 9.04
N ALA A 63 -12.15 6.93 10.35
CA ALA A 63 -13.04 7.85 11.06
C ALA A 63 -12.53 9.31 11.12
N THR A 64 -11.36 9.63 10.57
CA THR A 64 -10.72 10.95 10.72
C THR A 64 -11.50 12.07 10.03
N ILE A 65 -12.03 11.81 8.83
CA ILE A 65 -12.89 12.77 8.11
C ILE A 65 -14.35 12.46 8.48
N THR A 66 -14.98 13.33 9.26
CA THR A 66 -16.32 13.03 9.82
C THR A 66 -17.43 13.20 8.81
N GLU A 67 -17.30 14.15 7.89
CA GLU A 67 -18.30 14.45 6.85
C GLU A 67 -18.40 13.33 5.82
N HIS A 68 -17.24 12.73 5.48
CA HIS A 68 -17.09 11.71 4.46
C HIS A 68 -16.02 10.68 4.90
N PRO A 69 -16.35 9.83 5.90
CA PRO A 69 -15.39 8.88 6.43
C PRO A 69 -15.04 7.83 5.39
N ASP A 70 -13.76 7.46 5.36
CA ASP A 70 -13.34 6.28 4.61
C ASP A 70 -13.86 5.03 5.31
N THR A 71 -13.88 3.91 4.59
CA THR A 71 -14.27 2.61 5.14
C THR A 71 -13.10 1.64 5.04
N TYR A 72 -12.57 1.22 6.19
CA TYR A 72 -11.63 0.10 6.24
C TYR A 72 -12.31 -1.21 5.81
N LEU A 73 -11.75 -1.89 4.81
CA LEU A 73 -12.39 -3.05 4.15
C LEU A 73 -12.10 -4.40 4.82
N GLY A 74 -11.39 -4.41 5.95
CA GLY A 74 -11.11 -5.64 6.70
C GLY A 74 -9.90 -6.45 6.20
N LEU A 75 -9.24 -6.03 5.11
CA LEU A 75 -7.99 -6.64 4.66
C LEU A 75 -6.80 -6.06 5.43
N ALA A 76 -6.07 -6.92 6.15
CA ALA A 76 -4.77 -6.59 6.74
C ALA A 76 -3.76 -7.69 6.39
N GLN A 77 -2.71 -7.34 5.65
CA GLN A 77 -1.67 -8.29 5.22
C GLN A 77 -0.33 -7.87 5.82
N SER A 78 0.19 -8.68 6.74
CA SER A 78 1.49 -8.42 7.35
C SER A 78 2.64 -8.99 6.52
N TYR A 79 3.73 -8.24 6.50
CA TYR A 79 5.02 -8.63 5.97
C TYR A 79 6.07 -8.34 7.04
N ARG A 80 6.84 -9.36 7.45
CA ARG A 80 7.93 -9.20 8.41
C ARG A 80 9.18 -8.76 7.67
N LEU A 81 9.76 -7.64 8.07
CA LEU A 81 11.03 -7.18 7.52
C LEU A 81 12.17 -8.09 7.99
N PHE A 82 13.19 -8.24 7.14
CA PHE A 82 14.40 -8.96 7.48
C PHE A 82 15.23 -8.23 8.54
N ASP A 83 15.35 -6.90 8.41
CA ASP A 83 16.13 -6.01 9.27
C ASP A 83 15.36 -4.72 9.62
N GLU A 84 16.01 -3.78 10.31
CA GLU A 84 15.47 -2.45 10.55
C GLU A 84 15.17 -1.72 9.23
N PRO A 85 14.08 -0.91 9.14
CA PRO A 85 13.80 -0.09 7.98
C PRO A 85 14.96 0.85 7.68
N ALA A 86 15.55 0.70 6.49
CA ALA A 86 16.66 1.50 5.99
C ALA A 86 16.50 1.72 4.48
N ASP A 87 17.41 2.50 3.90
CA ASP A 87 17.45 2.70 2.45
C ASP A 87 17.53 1.36 1.70
N GLY A 88 16.64 1.17 0.72
CA GLY A 88 16.53 -0.08 -0.05
C GLY A 88 15.89 -1.26 0.69
N ALA A 89 15.43 -1.12 1.94
CA ALA A 89 14.78 -2.23 2.66
C ALA A 89 13.43 -2.59 2.01
N GLU A 90 13.22 -3.89 1.75
CA GLU A 90 11.91 -4.38 1.31
C GLU A 90 10.93 -4.27 2.49
N ILE A 91 9.94 -3.39 2.35
CA ILE A 91 8.90 -3.20 3.36
C ILE A 91 7.65 -4.02 3.08
N PHE A 92 7.40 -4.45 1.84
CA PHE A 92 6.21 -5.21 1.49
C PHE A 92 6.45 -6.04 0.22
N SER A 93 5.90 -7.25 0.20
CA SER A 93 5.94 -8.13 -0.97
C SER A 93 4.63 -8.92 -1.05
N LEU A 94 4.07 -9.02 -2.26
CA LEU A 94 2.90 -9.86 -2.56
C LEU A 94 3.18 -10.65 -3.82
N VAL A 95 3.16 -11.98 -3.70
CA VAL A 95 3.20 -12.88 -4.86
C VAL A 95 1.78 -13.30 -5.22
N ARG A 96 1.41 -13.15 -6.50
CA ARG A 96 0.13 -13.59 -7.05
C ARG A 96 0.39 -14.48 -8.26
N LEU A 97 -0.19 -15.68 -8.24
CA LEU A 97 -0.24 -16.52 -9.44
C LEU A 97 -1.33 -16.00 -10.38
N SER A 98 -1.01 -15.91 -11.66
CA SER A 98 -1.92 -15.44 -12.70
C SER A 98 -1.60 -16.14 -14.02
N ASP A 99 -2.64 -16.43 -14.81
CA ASP A 99 -2.51 -16.95 -16.17
C ASP A 99 -2.42 -15.81 -17.22
N LEU A 100 -2.45 -14.55 -16.77
CA LEU A 100 -2.31 -13.38 -17.63
C LEU A 100 -0.86 -13.18 -18.09
N ALA A 101 -0.68 -12.66 -19.29
CA ALA A 101 0.61 -12.13 -19.72
C ALA A 101 1.00 -10.89 -18.89
N ALA A 102 2.29 -10.54 -18.87
CA ALA A 102 2.83 -9.50 -18.00
C ALA A 102 2.15 -8.12 -18.18
N GLU A 103 2.01 -7.63 -19.41
CA GLU A 103 1.35 -6.34 -19.69
C GLU A 103 -0.12 -6.35 -19.23
N GLN A 104 -0.85 -7.40 -19.58
CA GLN A 104 -2.25 -7.56 -19.17
C GLN A 104 -2.43 -7.65 -17.66
N TYR A 105 -1.44 -8.19 -16.94
CA TYR A 105 -1.46 -8.23 -15.48
C TYR A 105 -1.30 -6.83 -14.87
N LEU A 106 -0.42 -6.01 -15.45
CA LEU A 106 -0.22 -4.62 -15.03
C LEU A 106 -1.48 -3.79 -15.28
N ASP A 107 -2.01 -3.80 -16.51
CA ASP A 107 -3.22 -3.05 -16.87
C ASP A 107 -4.44 -3.46 -16.03
N ARG A 108 -4.48 -4.73 -15.61
CA ARG A 108 -5.60 -5.28 -14.84
C ARG A 108 -5.59 -4.91 -13.36
N HIS A 109 -4.41 -4.61 -12.80
CA HIS A 109 -4.24 -4.51 -11.35
C HIS A 109 -3.56 -3.23 -10.87
N PHE A 110 -2.78 -2.55 -11.71
CA PHE A 110 -1.88 -1.47 -11.29
C PHE A 110 -1.88 -0.25 -12.21
N ASP A 111 -2.03 -0.45 -13.52
CA ASP A 111 -2.04 0.64 -14.52
C ASP A 111 -3.38 0.67 -15.25
N THR A 112 -4.44 0.92 -14.49
CA THR A 112 -5.81 0.97 -15.01
C THR A 112 -6.13 2.30 -15.70
N GLY A 113 -5.26 3.30 -15.55
CA GLY A 113 -5.46 4.67 -16.01
C GLY A 113 -6.39 5.49 -15.11
N GLN A 114 -6.76 4.97 -13.93
CA GLN A 114 -7.67 5.60 -12.98
C GLN A 114 -6.99 5.92 -11.63
N GLU A 115 -5.71 5.62 -11.51
CA GLU A 115 -4.92 5.82 -10.30
C GLU A 115 -4.69 7.31 -10.02
N CYS A 116 -4.98 7.73 -8.79
CA CYS A 116 -4.63 9.07 -8.29
C CYS A 116 -3.16 9.12 -7.84
N GLN A 117 -2.23 8.85 -8.77
CA GLN A 117 -0.80 8.76 -8.51
C GLN A 117 0.00 9.90 -9.15
N LYS A 118 1.22 10.12 -8.67
CA LYS A 118 2.14 11.05 -9.33
C LYS A 118 2.63 10.41 -10.62
N ALA A 119 2.44 11.09 -11.75
CA ALA A 119 3.09 10.71 -12.99
C ALA A 119 4.60 10.91 -12.84
N VAL A 120 5.37 9.85 -13.06
CA VAL A 120 6.79 9.99 -13.39
C VAL A 120 6.79 10.34 -14.87
N ALA A 121 7.08 11.59 -15.23
CA ALA A 121 7.34 11.91 -16.62
C ALA A 121 8.55 11.08 -17.05
N GLU A 122 8.38 10.22 -18.05
CA GLU A 122 9.52 9.63 -18.72
C GLU A 122 10.34 10.78 -19.29
N ASP A 123 11.56 10.94 -18.78
CA ASP A 123 12.54 11.82 -19.42
C ASP A 123 12.86 11.14 -20.75
N ASP A 124 12.17 11.56 -21.81
CA ASP A 124 12.44 11.17 -23.18
C ASP A 124 13.89 11.53 -23.50
N GLY A 125 14.78 10.58 -23.25
CA GLY A 125 16.18 10.62 -23.64
C GLY A 125 16.28 10.70 -25.16
N GLY A 126 16.18 11.91 -25.69
CA GLY A 126 16.14 12.18 -27.12
C GLY A 126 16.89 13.45 -27.48
N GLY A 127 18.20 13.33 -27.73
CA GLY A 127 18.96 14.44 -28.34
C GLY A 127 20.46 14.28 -28.36
N PHE A 128 20.98 13.16 -28.87
CA PHE A 128 22.34 13.13 -29.43
C PHE A 128 22.39 14.08 -30.63
N GLY A 129 22.82 15.32 -30.40
CA GLY A 129 23.25 16.26 -31.43
C GLY A 129 24.75 16.12 -31.64
N ALA A 130 25.14 15.17 -32.49
CA ALA A 130 26.47 15.16 -33.10
C ALA A 130 26.61 16.36 -34.06
N ASP A 131 27.82 16.90 -34.09
CA ASP A 131 28.37 17.91 -35.01
C ASP A 131 27.69 19.28 -35.05
N LEU A 132 28.50 20.32 -34.78
CA LEU A 132 28.93 21.26 -35.82
C LEU A 132 30.27 21.91 -35.40
N ALA A 133 31.26 21.65 -36.26
CA ALA A 133 32.58 22.26 -36.46
C ALA A 133 32.94 23.57 -35.73
#